data_AF-A0A946CMV5-F1
#
_entry.id   AF-A0A946CMV5-F1
#
_cell.length_a   1.000
_cell.length_b   1.000
_cell.length_c   1.000
_cell.angle_alpha   90.00
_cell.angle_beta   90.00
_cell.angle_gamma   90.00
#
_symmetry.space_group_name_H-M   'P 1'
#
loop_
_entity.id
_entity.type
_entity.pdbx_description
1 polymer ?
#
loop_
_entity_poly.entity_id
_entity_poly.type
_entity_poly.pdbx_seq_one_letter_code
_entity_poly.pdbx_strand_id
1 'polypeptide(L)'
;MTDTPWKTDDWFTSPWNFAPEVTKDWKFPDNIRIHDVTLRDGEQQAGLAFDYDDKIRIAEGLAEVGVQRIEAGMPVVSKDDARVVQELAKRDFGPDVYAFARCMVEDVKRAVDSGVNGVIMEVPASPHLIQYGYQWDLERAVDLSIESTKFAHDNGLEVVFFPIDFTRSDLKWVIDLIDRVGQEGHMDGLALVDTMGATSIHAMQYFVRSMKERFPDIPMEAHFHMDYGMGVANTIMALSEGVEVIQSTVLGVGERAGNVPMEETVMALRTLYDIDIGIKLDKLKWLADMVRDVTGVVVPSNRPVVGDDLFKVESGIIATWLLNCGDEYQTEVMPFRPRMVGQAEPETVMGKG
;
A
#
# COMPACT_ATOMS: atom_id res chain seq x y z
N MET A 1 17.10 -0.04 21.78
CA MET A 1 15.66 0.20 22.00
C MET A 1 15.54 1.07 23.23
N THR A 2 14.72 2.11 23.18
CA THR A 2 14.40 2.95 24.34
C THR A 2 13.57 2.13 25.33
N ASP A 3 13.71 2.39 26.63
CA ASP A 3 12.90 1.70 27.66
C ASP A 3 11.39 1.98 27.54
N THR A 4 11.00 2.99 26.74
CA THR A 4 9.61 3.42 26.52
C THR A 4 9.31 3.71 25.03
N PRO A 5 9.23 2.69 24.15
CA PRO A 5 8.99 2.90 22.71
C PRO A 5 7.65 3.61 22.40
N TRP A 6 6.68 3.58 23.32
CA TRP A 6 5.42 4.33 23.21
C TRP A 6 5.56 5.83 23.55
N LYS A 7 6.69 6.29 24.10
CA LYS A 7 6.88 7.69 24.49
C LYS A 7 8.29 8.18 24.17
N THR A 8 8.36 9.08 23.20
CA THR A 8 9.58 9.76 22.74
C THR A 8 9.37 11.27 22.75
N ASP A 9 10.37 12.03 22.30
CA ASP A 9 10.22 13.47 22.09
C ASP A 9 9.18 13.78 21.01
N ASP A 10 8.97 12.87 20.05
CA ASP A 10 8.17 13.11 18.85
C ASP A 10 6.78 12.45 18.90
N TRP A 11 6.56 11.39 19.68
CA TRP A 11 5.23 10.78 19.88
C TRP A 11 4.96 10.30 21.30
N PHE A 12 3.68 10.23 21.64
CA PHE A 12 3.20 9.54 22.83
C PHE A 12 1.94 8.73 22.50
N THR A 13 2.09 7.40 22.52
CA THR A 13 1.05 6.42 22.23
C THR A 13 0.80 5.52 23.45
N SER A 14 -0.16 4.59 23.32
CA SER A 14 -0.54 3.73 24.45
C SER A 14 0.59 2.77 24.84
N PRO A 15 1.01 2.71 26.11
CA PRO A 15 1.96 1.68 26.57
C PRO A 15 1.42 0.26 26.39
N TRP A 16 0.10 0.08 26.25
CA TRP A 16 -0.50 -1.23 26.01
C TRP A 16 -0.11 -1.83 24.67
N ASN A 17 0.30 -1.01 23.69
CA ASN A 17 0.79 -1.49 22.40
C ASN A 17 2.04 -2.38 22.56
N PHE A 18 2.81 -2.18 23.63
CA PHE A 18 4.07 -2.86 23.91
C PHE A 18 4.00 -3.79 25.12
N ALA A 19 2.79 -4.08 25.64
CA ALA A 19 2.63 -5.06 26.71
C ALA A 19 3.09 -6.45 26.21
N PRO A 20 3.83 -7.24 27.01
CA PRO A 20 4.30 -8.56 26.59
C PRO A 20 3.19 -9.47 26.08
N GLU A 21 1.98 -9.38 26.65
CA GLU A 21 0.81 -10.14 26.21
C GLU A 21 0.33 -9.76 24.80
N VAL A 22 0.60 -8.54 24.36
CA VAL A 22 0.24 -8.01 23.03
C VAL A 22 1.33 -8.34 22.01
N THR A 23 2.61 -8.21 22.38
CA THR A 23 3.73 -8.33 21.44
C THR A 23 4.25 -9.75 21.24
N LYS A 24 3.96 -10.68 22.18
CA LYS A 24 4.53 -12.04 22.18
C LYS A 24 4.30 -12.86 20.91
N ASP A 25 3.24 -12.55 20.16
CA ASP A 25 2.82 -13.30 18.96
C ASP A 25 3.10 -12.54 17.66
N TRP A 26 3.72 -11.36 17.73
CA TRP A 26 4.09 -10.58 16.54
C TRP A 26 5.17 -11.28 15.73
N LYS A 27 4.98 -11.29 14.41
CA LYS A 27 5.89 -11.87 13.42
C LYS A 27 6.22 -10.86 12.32
N PHE A 28 6.34 -9.58 12.68
CA PHE A 28 6.76 -8.57 11.71
C PHE A 28 8.11 -8.97 11.10
N PRO A 29 8.25 -8.92 9.77
CA PRO A 29 9.52 -9.23 9.13
C PRO A 29 10.52 -8.08 9.30
N ASP A 30 11.80 -8.39 9.26
CA ASP A 30 12.88 -7.41 9.45
C ASP A 30 12.96 -6.37 8.32
N ASN A 31 12.43 -6.69 7.14
CA ASN A 31 12.50 -5.84 5.94
C ASN A 31 11.11 -5.68 5.32
N ILE A 32 10.31 -4.78 5.88
CA ILE A 32 9.02 -4.38 5.29
C ILE A 32 9.26 -3.31 4.22
N ARG A 33 8.67 -3.49 3.03
CA ARG A 33 8.78 -2.53 1.91
C ARG A 33 7.43 -1.92 1.56
N ILE A 34 7.45 -0.68 1.07
CA ILE A 34 6.33 -0.06 0.36
C ILE A 34 6.47 -0.38 -1.12
N HIS A 35 5.39 -0.91 -1.69
CA HIS A 35 5.08 -0.94 -3.11
C HIS A 35 3.98 0.10 -3.36
N ASP A 36 4.36 1.27 -3.84
CA ASP A 36 3.39 2.30 -4.14
C ASP A 36 2.71 2.01 -5.49
N VAL A 37 1.37 2.01 -5.47
CA VAL A 37 0.52 1.77 -6.65
C VAL A 37 -0.27 3.03 -7.05
N THR A 38 0.18 4.22 -6.64
CA THR A 38 -0.50 5.50 -6.93
C THR A 38 -0.60 5.75 -8.43
N LEU A 39 0.46 5.42 -9.18
CA LEU A 39 0.53 5.64 -10.64
C LEU A 39 -0.24 4.60 -11.47
N ARG A 40 -0.76 3.54 -10.83
CA ARG A 40 -1.56 2.49 -11.47
C ARG A 40 -2.96 2.43 -10.88
N ASP A 41 -3.09 1.89 -9.67
CA ASP A 41 -4.40 1.71 -9.03
C ASP A 41 -5.00 3.05 -8.64
N GLY A 42 -4.16 3.98 -8.19
CA GLY A 42 -4.59 5.34 -7.91
C GLY A 42 -5.24 6.04 -9.10
N GLU A 43 -4.75 5.79 -10.31
CA GLU A 43 -5.33 6.32 -11.56
C GLU A 43 -6.67 5.68 -11.94
N GLN A 44 -7.00 4.48 -11.42
CA GLN A 44 -8.30 3.86 -11.66
C GLN A 44 -9.44 4.55 -10.91
N GLN A 45 -9.14 5.46 -9.97
CA GLN A 45 -10.17 6.23 -9.32
C GLN A 45 -10.97 7.07 -10.33
N ALA A 46 -12.30 6.96 -10.27
CA ALA A 46 -13.18 7.65 -11.21
C ALA A 46 -12.93 9.17 -11.21
N GLY A 47 -12.60 9.70 -12.39
CA GLY A 47 -12.34 11.13 -12.60
C GLY A 47 -10.87 11.53 -12.50
N LEU A 48 -9.97 10.60 -12.21
CA LEU A 48 -8.53 10.81 -12.26
C LEU A 48 -7.95 10.34 -13.58
N ALA A 49 -6.99 11.12 -14.08
CA ALA A 49 -6.15 10.77 -15.23
C ALA A 49 -4.86 11.57 -15.09
N PHE A 50 -3.72 10.88 -15.11
CA PHE A 50 -2.42 11.54 -15.05
C PHE A 50 -1.88 11.73 -16.45
N ASP A 51 -1.35 12.91 -16.73
CA ASP A 51 -0.49 13.05 -17.90
C ASP A 51 0.93 12.54 -17.61
N TYR A 52 1.78 12.58 -18.63
CA TYR A 52 3.16 12.13 -18.49
C TYR A 52 3.94 12.92 -17.42
N ASP A 53 3.79 14.25 -17.37
CA ASP A 53 4.55 15.09 -16.43
C ASP A 53 4.06 14.86 -14.99
N ASP A 54 2.75 14.65 -14.80
CA ASP A 54 2.15 14.26 -13.53
C ASP A 54 2.74 12.94 -13.01
N LYS A 55 2.79 11.91 -13.87
CA LYS A 55 3.34 10.60 -13.46
C LYS A 55 4.82 10.67 -13.11
N ILE A 56 5.62 11.41 -13.88
CA ILE A 56 7.03 11.64 -13.58
C ILE A 56 7.19 12.37 -12.24
N ARG A 57 6.42 13.43 -12.02
CA ARG A 57 6.48 14.22 -10.79
C ARG A 57 6.11 13.41 -9.55
N ILE A 58 5.04 12.61 -9.64
CA ILE A 58 4.64 11.72 -8.54
C ILE A 58 5.72 10.65 -8.29
N ALA A 59 6.28 10.02 -9.32
CA ALA A 59 7.35 9.04 -9.18
C ALA A 59 8.60 9.61 -8.49
N GLU A 60 9.01 10.82 -8.86
CA GLU A 60 10.11 11.55 -8.22
C GLU A 60 9.80 11.87 -6.76
N GLY A 61 8.56 12.27 -6.45
CA GLY A 61 8.10 12.51 -5.08
C GLY A 61 8.14 11.26 -4.21
N LEU A 62 7.67 10.12 -4.73
CA LEU A 62 7.74 8.82 -4.07
C LEU A 62 9.19 8.41 -3.77
N ALA A 63 10.08 8.56 -4.75
CA ALA A 63 11.51 8.31 -4.58
C ALA A 63 12.14 9.26 -3.54
N GLU A 64 11.76 10.54 -3.54
CA GLU A 64 12.25 11.53 -2.58
C GLU A 64 11.87 11.19 -1.14
N VAL A 65 10.67 10.64 -0.93
CA VAL A 65 10.17 10.14 0.36
C VAL A 65 10.82 8.80 0.76
N GLY A 66 11.41 8.07 -0.18
CA GLY A 66 12.15 6.82 0.08
C GLY A 66 11.34 5.55 -0.16
N VAL A 67 10.28 5.61 -0.98
CA VAL A 67 9.52 4.43 -1.42
C VAL A 67 10.45 3.45 -2.13
N GLN A 68 10.30 2.15 -1.84
CA GLN A 68 11.22 1.11 -2.32
C GLN A 68 10.80 0.44 -3.61
N ARG A 69 9.49 0.38 -3.92
CA ARG A 69 8.94 -0.15 -5.17
C ARG A 69 7.86 0.79 -5.69
N ILE A 70 7.88 1.10 -6.98
CA ILE A 70 6.84 1.90 -7.64
C ILE A 70 6.23 1.09 -8.77
N GLU A 71 4.91 0.90 -8.74
CA GLU A 71 4.15 0.38 -9.87
C GLU A 71 3.83 1.52 -10.83
N ALA A 72 4.60 1.63 -11.91
CA ALA A 72 4.58 2.79 -12.80
C ALA A 72 3.39 2.83 -13.78
N GLY A 73 2.47 1.87 -13.69
CA GLY A 73 1.30 1.76 -14.58
C GLY A 73 1.31 0.49 -15.44
N MET A 74 0.45 0.48 -16.45
CA MET A 74 0.21 -0.67 -17.33
C MET A 74 0.59 -0.31 -18.78
N PRO A 75 1.79 -0.69 -19.27
CA PRO A 75 2.31 -0.28 -20.57
C PRO A 75 1.41 -0.57 -21.79
N VAL A 76 0.48 -1.53 -21.69
CA VAL A 76 -0.41 -1.88 -22.81
C VAL A 76 -1.60 -0.91 -22.96
N VAL A 77 -1.93 -0.14 -21.93
CA VAL A 77 -3.13 0.73 -21.90
C VAL A 77 -3.01 1.87 -22.90
N SER A 78 -1.86 2.54 -22.91
CA SER A 78 -1.63 3.67 -23.81
C SER A 78 -0.16 3.83 -24.18
N LYS A 79 0.11 4.62 -25.22
CA LYS A 79 1.48 4.98 -25.59
C LYS A 79 2.16 5.85 -24.54
N ASP A 80 1.38 6.67 -23.83
CA ASP A 80 1.90 7.56 -22.79
C ASP A 80 2.27 6.75 -21.55
N ASP A 81 1.46 5.75 -21.16
CA ASP A 81 1.82 4.78 -20.12
C ASP A 81 3.11 4.03 -20.44
N ALA A 82 3.20 3.47 -21.66
CA ALA A 82 4.41 2.78 -22.09
C ALA A 82 5.64 3.69 -22.02
N ARG A 83 5.50 4.96 -22.40
CA ARG A 83 6.59 5.94 -22.37
C ARG A 83 7.00 6.27 -20.93
N VAL A 84 6.05 6.50 -20.02
CA VAL A 84 6.32 6.76 -18.60
C VAL A 84 7.05 5.58 -17.97
N VAL A 85 6.53 4.36 -18.13
CA VAL A 85 7.12 3.15 -17.55
C VAL A 85 8.54 2.93 -18.08
N GLN A 86 8.75 3.07 -19.40
CA GLN A 86 10.09 2.96 -20.01
C GLN A 86 11.08 4.00 -19.51
N GLU A 87 10.60 5.18 -19.18
CA GLU A 87 11.45 6.25 -18.69
C GLU A 87 11.84 6.01 -17.24
N LEU A 88 10.87 5.72 -16.38
CA LEU A 88 11.11 5.45 -14.97
C LEU A 88 12.02 4.23 -14.79
N ALA A 89 11.81 3.16 -15.57
CA ALA A 89 12.64 1.96 -15.53
C ALA A 89 14.13 2.20 -15.86
N LYS A 90 14.47 3.29 -16.56
CA LYS A 90 15.85 3.65 -16.90
C LYS A 90 16.49 4.63 -15.92
N ARG A 91 15.72 5.18 -14.98
CA ARG A 91 16.21 6.15 -14.01
C ARG A 91 16.87 5.40 -12.86
N ASP A 92 18.02 5.90 -12.42
CA ASP A 92 18.67 5.47 -11.18
C ASP A 92 18.33 6.50 -10.09
N PHE A 93 17.16 6.32 -9.46
CA PHE A 93 16.54 7.29 -8.56
C PHE A 93 16.12 6.68 -7.22
N GLY A 94 16.47 5.42 -6.96
CA GLY A 94 16.21 4.73 -5.69
C GLY A 94 15.27 3.52 -5.79
N PRO A 95 13.99 3.69 -6.15
CA PRO A 95 13.02 2.60 -6.16
C PRO A 95 13.23 1.61 -7.29
N ASP A 96 12.88 0.35 -7.03
CA ASP A 96 12.63 -0.62 -8.11
C ASP A 96 11.32 -0.25 -8.83
N VAL A 97 11.33 -0.32 -10.15
CA VAL A 97 10.16 0.00 -10.98
C VAL A 97 9.48 -1.29 -11.42
N TYR A 98 8.18 -1.39 -11.13
CA TYR A 98 7.32 -2.50 -11.55
C TYR A 98 6.32 -2.00 -12.59
N ALA A 99 5.94 -2.89 -13.50
CA ALA A 99 4.76 -2.71 -14.35
C ALA A 99 3.60 -3.57 -13.83
N PHE A 100 2.39 -3.17 -14.19
CA PHE A 100 1.21 -4.02 -14.06
C PHE A 100 0.90 -4.68 -15.40
N ALA A 101 0.51 -5.96 -15.39
CA ALA A 101 0.07 -6.66 -16.58
C ALA A 101 -1.04 -7.66 -16.22
N ARG A 102 -2.03 -7.79 -17.12
CA ARG A 102 -2.91 -8.96 -17.06
C ARG A 102 -2.10 -10.19 -17.41
N CYS A 103 -2.56 -11.36 -16.99
CA CYS A 103 -2.07 -12.66 -17.47
C CYS A 103 -2.40 -12.88 -18.96
N MET A 104 -1.75 -12.12 -19.82
CA MET A 104 -1.78 -12.20 -21.28
C MET A 104 -0.36 -11.95 -21.78
N VAL A 105 0.23 -12.87 -22.55
CA VAL A 105 1.62 -12.77 -23.03
C VAL A 105 1.92 -11.44 -23.73
N GLU A 106 0.97 -10.91 -24.51
CA GLU A 106 1.16 -9.62 -25.19
C GLU A 106 1.27 -8.43 -24.23
N ASP A 107 0.56 -8.45 -23.10
CA ASP A 107 0.68 -7.42 -22.05
C ASP A 107 2.05 -7.54 -21.36
N VAL A 108 2.46 -8.77 -21.01
CA VAL A 108 3.75 -9.06 -20.38
C VAL A 108 4.90 -8.64 -21.29
N LYS A 109 4.80 -8.88 -22.59
CA LYS A 109 5.80 -8.44 -23.57
C LYS A 109 6.01 -6.92 -23.52
N ARG A 110 4.95 -6.13 -23.29
CA ARG A 110 5.09 -4.67 -23.12
C ARG A 110 5.81 -4.29 -21.83
N ALA A 111 5.60 -5.03 -20.74
CA ALA A 111 6.37 -4.87 -19.52
C ALA A 111 7.86 -5.19 -19.75
N VAL A 112 8.16 -6.33 -20.38
CA VAL A 112 9.53 -6.74 -20.76
C VAL A 112 10.20 -5.68 -21.63
N ASP A 113 9.53 -5.23 -22.69
CA ASP A 113 10.04 -4.19 -23.61
C ASP A 113 10.29 -2.85 -22.89
N SER A 114 9.66 -2.64 -21.72
CA SER A 114 9.83 -1.43 -20.93
C SER A 114 11.09 -1.43 -20.06
N GLY A 115 11.66 -2.62 -19.79
CA GLY A 115 12.87 -2.78 -18.99
C GLY A 115 12.68 -2.61 -17.48
N VAL A 116 11.46 -2.85 -16.98
CA VAL A 116 11.14 -2.80 -15.55
C VAL A 116 11.86 -3.90 -14.75
N ASN A 117 11.98 -3.72 -13.44
CA ASN A 117 12.59 -4.71 -12.53
C ASN A 117 11.67 -5.93 -12.34
N GLY A 118 10.37 -5.72 -12.29
CA GLY A 118 9.38 -6.76 -12.10
C GLY A 118 8.01 -6.42 -12.64
N VAL A 119 7.10 -7.37 -12.53
CA VAL A 119 5.72 -7.24 -13.00
C VAL A 119 4.74 -7.83 -12.00
N ILE A 120 3.67 -7.09 -11.73
CA ILE A 120 2.49 -7.58 -11.01
C ILE A 120 1.56 -8.22 -12.04
N MET A 121 1.30 -9.52 -11.88
CA MET A 121 0.61 -10.37 -12.85
C MET A 121 -0.82 -10.67 -12.40
N GLU A 122 -1.78 -9.95 -12.98
CA GLU A 122 -3.17 -9.98 -12.57
C GLU A 122 -4.02 -11.04 -13.29
N VAL A 123 -4.78 -11.83 -12.53
CA VAL A 123 -5.83 -12.73 -13.04
C VAL A 123 -7.03 -12.79 -12.08
N PRO A 124 -8.29 -12.87 -12.56
CA PRO A 124 -9.42 -13.19 -11.68
C PRO A 124 -9.27 -14.56 -11.03
N ALA A 125 -9.42 -14.62 -9.70
CA ALA A 125 -9.18 -15.83 -8.94
C ALA A 125 -10.41 -16.39 -8.22
N SER A 126 -11.51 -15.63 -8.13
CA SER A 126 -12.76 -16.13 -7.56
C SER A 126 -13.66 -16.76 -8.63
N PRO A 127 -14.18 -17.99 -8.45
CA PRO A 127 -14.96 -18.66 -9.49
C PRO A 127 -16.15 -17.85 -9.99
N HIS A 128 -16.80 -17.13 -9.07
CA HIS A 128 -17.95 -16.29 -9.39
C HIS A 128 -17.53 -15.04 -10.19
N LEU A 129 -16.39 -14.40 -9.88
CA LEU A 129 -15.90 -13.28 -10.68
C LEU A 129 -15.44 -13.75 -12.07
N ILE A 130 -14.75 -14.89 -12.16
CA ILE A 130 -14.33 -15.50 -13.43
C ILE A 130 -15.57 -15.77 -14.30
N GLN A 131 -16.61 -16.39 -13.74
CA GLN A 131 -17.82 -16.76 -14.47
C GLN A 131 -18.68 -15.54 -14.84
N TYR A 132 -18.98 -14.66 -13.89
CA TYR A 132 -19.97 -13.59 -14.09
C TYR A 132 -19.35 -12.28 -14.55
N GLY A 133 -18.17 -11.92 -14.03
CA GLY A 133 -17.47 -10.69 -14.39
C GLY A 133 -16.68 -10.83 -15.68
N TYR A 134 -15.87 -11.89 -15.80
CA TYR A 134 -14.99 -12.10 -16.95
C TYR A 134 -15.63 -12.96 -18.05
N GLN A 135 -16.67 -13.74 -17.72
CA GLN A 135 -17.33 -14.68 -18.64
C GLN A 135 -16.35 -15.70 -19.23
N TRP A 136 -15.43 -16.17 -18.41
CA TRP A 136 -14.42 -17.17 -18.78
C TRP A 136 -14.73 -18.53 -18.16
N ASP A 137 -14.18 -19.57 -18.77
CA ASP A 137 -14.01 -20.87 -18.11
C ASP A 137 -12.91 -20.75 -17.05
N LEU A 138 -13.06 -21.47 -15.94
CA LEU A 138 -12.08 -21.46 -14.84
C LEU A 138 -10.68 -21.88 -15.32
N GLU A 139 -10.60 -22.91 -16.16
CA GLU A 139 -9.33 -23.42 -16.70
C GLU A 139 -8.61 -22.38 -17.55
N ARG A 140 -9.35 -21.52 -18.27
CA ARG A 140 -8.74 -20.44 -19.05
C ARG A 140 -7.93 -19.48 -18.17
N ALA A 141 -8.40 -19.19 -16.94
CA ALA A 141 -7.66 -18.35 -16.02
C ALA A 141 -6.34 -19.01 -15.58
N VAL A 142 -6.34 -20.34 -15.42
CA VAL A 142 -5.14 -21.11 -15.07
C VAL A 142 -4.14 -21.11 -16.22
N ASP A 143 -4.56 -21.49 -17.42
CA ASP A 143 -3.71 -21.57 -18.61
C ASP A 143 -3.01 -20.23 -18.90
N LEU A 144 -3.80 -19.14 -18.88
CA LEU A 144 -3.30 -17.79 -19.08
C LEU A 144 -2.26 -17.38 -18.03
N SER A 145 -2.49 -17.77 -16.77
CA SER A 145 -1.58 -17.45 -15.66
C SER A 145 -0.26 -18.21 -15.81
N ILE A 146 -0.31 -19.51 -16.09
CA ILE A 146 0.87 -20.34 -16.31
C ILE A 146 1.71 -19.80 -17.46
N GLU A 147 1.10 -19.57 -18.63
CA GLU A 147 1.80 -19.11 -19.83
C GLU A 147 2.46 -17.74 -19.61
N SER A 148 1.70 -16.79 -19.05
CA SER A 148 2.15 -15.39 -18.93
C SER A 148 3.19 -15.20 -17.84
N THR A 149 3.02 -15.86 -16.69
CA THR A 149 4.02 -15.79 -15.60
C THR A 149 5.33 -16.45 -15.99
N LYS A 150 5.27 -17.60 -16.67
CA LYS A 150 6.46 -18.24 -17.23
C LYS A 150 7.18 -17.34 -18.23
N PHE A 151 6.43 -16.71 -19.13
CA PHE A 151 7.01 -15.79 -20.11
C PHE A 151 7.70 -14.59 -19.43
N ALA A 152 7.09 -14.01 -18.39
CA ALA A 152 7.71 -12.92 -17.62
C ALA A 152 9.05 -13.33 -17.01
N HIS A 153 9.06 -14.48 -16.34
CA HIS A 153 10.26 -15.03 -15.70
C HIS A 153 11.36 -15.37 -16.71
N ASP A 154 11.02 -16.07 -17.79
CA ASP A 154 11.98 -16.46 -18.85
C ASP A 154 12.62 -15.24 -19.53
N ASN A 155 11.99 -14.06 -19.42
CA ASN A 155 12.51 -12.78 -19.92
C ASN A 155 13.11 -11.88 -18.81
N GLY A 156 13.33 -12.43 -17.61
CA GLY A 156 14.15 -11.81 -16.57
C GLY A 156 13.42 -10.81 -15.65
N LEU A 157 12.09 -10.81 -15.63
CA LEU A 157 11.31 -10.01 -14.68
C LEU A 157 11.08 -10.77 -13.37
N GLU A 158 11.14 -10.08 -12.23
CA GLU A 158 10.55 -10.59 -10.97
C GLU A 158 9.02 -10.65 -11.13
N VAL A 159 8.42 -11.79 -10.79
CA VAL A 159 6.99 -12.04 -11.00
C VAL A 159 6.26 -12.06 -9.65
N VAL A 160 5.39 -11.09 -9.43
CA VAL A 160 4.44 -11.12 -8.30
C VAL A 160 3.08 -11.55 -8.84
N PHE A 161 2.61 -12.72 -8.43
CA PHE A 161 1.30 -13.21 -8.83
C PHE A 161 0.19 -12.49 -8.07
N PHE A 162 -0.80 -11.98 -8.77
CA PHE A 162 -1.87 -11.13 -8.24
C PHE A 162 -3.26 -11.74 -8.53
N PRO A 163 -3.81 -12.54 -7.61
CA PRO A 163 -5.13 -13.13 -7.76
C PRO A 163 -6.22 -12.11 -7.37
N ILE A 164 -6.99 -11.59 -8.33
CA ILE A 164 -8.09 -10.65 -8.05
C ILE A 164 -9.19 -11.37 -7.27
N ASP A 165 -9.76 -10.66 -6.29
CA ASP A 165 -10.89 -11.10 -5.48
C ASP A 165 -10.57 -12.36 -4.65
N PHE A 166 -9.31 -12.48 -4.24
CA PHE A 166 -8.76 -13.61 -3.49
C PHE A 166 -9.58 -13.86 -2.22
N THR A 167 -9.84 -12.84 -1.41
CA THR A 167 -10.52 -12.95 -0.12
C THR A 167 -11.97 -13.48 -0.20
N ARG A 168 -12.59 -13.47 -1.38
CA ARG A 168 -13.93 -14.04 -1.62
C ARG A 168 -13.91 -15.28 -2.52
N SER A 169 -12.73 -15.78 -2.85
CA SER A 169 -12.58 -17.02 -3.61
C SER A 169 -12.86 -18.26 -2.77
N ASP A 170 -13.23 -19.36 -3.43
CA ASP A 170 -13.22 -20.67 -2.78
C ASP A 170 -11.77 -21.07 -2.49
N LEU A 171 -11.48 -21.36 -1.22
CA LEU A 171 -10.10 -21.58 -0.77
C LEU A 171 -9.42 -22.74 -1.48
N LYS A 172 -10.16 -23.83 -1.76
CA LYS A 172 -9.59 -24.99 -2.45
C LYS A 172 -9.25 -24.65 -3.89
N TRP A 173 -10.15 -23.97 -4.58
CA TRP A 173 -9.93 -23.53 -5.96
C TRP A 173 -8.73 -22.58 -6.08
N VAL A 174 -8.67 -21.53 -5.26
CA VAL A 174 -7.60 -20.52 -5.40
C VAL A 174 -6.23 -21.10 -5.03
N ILE A 175 -6.17 -22.01 -4.06
CA ILE A 175 -4.93 -22.76 -3.76
C ILE A 175 -4.52 -23.62 -4.95
N ASP A 176 -5.44 -24.33 -5.60
CA ASP A 176 -5.15 -25.13 -6.79
C ASP A 176 -4.63 -24.27 -7.95
N LEU A 177 -5.24 -23.10 -8.20
CA LEU A 177 -4.75 -22.12 -9.18
C LEU A 177 -3.31 -21.69 -8.86
N ILE A 178 -3.04 -21.24 -7.63
CA ILE A 178 -1.72 -20.73 -7.22
C ILE A 178 -0.67 -21.85 -7.26
N ASP A 179 -1.03 -23.07 -6.81
CA ASP A 179 -0.16 -24.24 -6.87
C ASP A 179 0.26 -24.55 -8.30
N ARG A 180 -0.69 -24.52 -9.25
CA ARG A 180 -0.40 -24.77 -10.67
C ARG A 180 0.46 -23.67 -11.28
N VAL A 181 0.22 -22.40 -10.93
CA VAL A 181 1.11 -21.30 -11.34
C VAL A 181 2.53 -21.51 -10.80
N GLY A 182 2.68 -21.89 -9.53
CA GLY A 182 3.99 -22.14 -8.93
C GLY A 182 4.72 -23.37 -9.48
N GLN A 183 3.99 -24.39 -9.97
CA GLN A 183 4.58 -25.64 -10.49
C GLN A 183 4.84 -25.63 -11.99
N GLU A 184 3.93 -25.04 -12.77
CA GLU A 184 3.94 -25.08 -14.22
C GLU A 184 4.30 -23.72 -14.85
N GLY A 185 4.05 -22.63 -14.12
CA GLY A 185 4.36 -21.25 -14.49
C GLY A 185 5.58 -20.71 -13.74
N HIS A 186 5.44 -19.53 -13.12
CA HIS A 186 6.42 -18.98 -12.17
C HIS A 186 5.77 -17.97 -11.22
N MET A 187 6.30 -17.83 -10.00
CA MET A 187 6.05 -16.67 -9.15
C MET A 187 7.20 -16.51 -8.15
N ASP A 188 7.71 -15.28 -8.01
CA ASP A 188 8.70 -14.88 -7.01
C ASP A 188 8.03 -14.31 -5.75
N GLY A 189 6.81 -13.79 -5.88
CA GLY A 189 5.99 -13.29 -4.78
C GLY A 189 4.50 -13.51 -5.02
N LEU A 190 3.71 -13.44 -3.95
CA LEU A 190 2.25 -13.59 -3.99
C LEU A 190 1.56 -12.39 -3.34
N ALA A 191 0.74 -11.67 -4.11
CA ALA A 191 -0.13 -10.66 -3.55
C ALA A 191 -1.35 -11.30 -2.87
N LEU A 192 -1.60 -10.92 -1.62
CA LEU A 192 -2.80 -11.19 -0.86
C LEU A 192 -3.77 -10.04 -1.11
N VAL A 193 -4.85 -10.30 -1.84
CA VAL A 193 -5.69 -9.26 -2.44
C VAL A 193 -7.09 -9.24 -1.84
N ASP A 194 -7.47 -8.15 -1.17
CA ASP A 194 -8.84 -7.87 -0.73
C ASP A 194 -9.49 -6.83 -1.65
N THR A 195 -9.79 -7.24 -2.89
CA THR A 195 -10.28 -6.36 -3.97
C THR A 195 -11.51 -5.56 -3.57
N MET A 196 -12.38 -6.10 -2.71
CA MET A 196 -13.63 -5.45 -2.30
C MET A 196 -13.56 -4.81 -0.90
N GLY A 197 -12.38 -4.82 -0.26
CA GLY A 197 -12.19 -4.30 1.11
C GLY A 197 -13.11 -4.98 2.14
N ALA A 198 -13.52 -6.22 1.87
CA ALA A 198 -14.62 -6.89 2.56
C ALA A 198 -14.14 -7.86 3.67
N THR A 199 -12.84 -7.87 3.96
CA THR A 199 -12.25 -8.77 4.95
C THR A 199 -12.20 -8.11 6.32
N SER A 200 -12.70 -8.80 7.34
CA SER A 200 -12.55 -8.35 8.73
C SER A 200 -11.13 -8.63 9.26
N ILE A 201 -10.68 -7.82 10.22
CA ILE A 201 -9.36 -7.97 10.85
C ILE A 201 -9.09 -9.38 11.41
N HIS A 202 -10.09 -10.05 11.99
CA HIS A 202 -9.93 -11.40 12.55
C HIS A 202 -9.79 -12.46 11.44
N ALA A 203 -10.47 -12.26 10.32
CA ALA A 203 -10.35 -13.13 9.16
C ALA A 203 -8.98 -12.96 8.47
N MET A 204 -8.38 -11.76 8.53
CA MET A 204 -7.07 -11.48 7.94
C MET A 204 -5.97 -12.38 8.53
N GLN A 205 -5.98 -12.62 9.85
CA GLN A 205 -5.04 -13.56 10.48
C GLN A 205 -5.19 -14.98 9.94
N TYR A 206 -6.43 -15.46 9.82
CA TYR A 206 -6.71 -16.78 9.27
C TYR A 206 -6.25 -16.88 7.81
N PHE A 207 -6.52 -15.85 7.01
CA PHE A 207 -6.15 -15.79 5.60
C PHE A 207 -4.63 -15.85 5.41
N VAL A 208 -3.88 -14.96 6.08
CA VAL A 208 -2.42 -14.89 5.95
C VAL A 208 -1.76 -16.17 6.46
N ARG A 209 -2.18 -16.70 7.62
CA ARG A 209 -1.62 -17.96 8.15
C ARG A 209 -1.87 -19.14 7.23
N SER A 210 -3.06 -19.22 6.63
CA SER A 210 -3.39 -20.27 5.66
C SER A 210 -2.48 -20.21 4.44
N MET A 211 -2.16 -19.01 3.96
CA MET A 211 -1.25 -18.82 2.84
C MET A 211 0.21 -19.11 3.21
N LYS A 212 0.70 -18.60 4.35
CA LYS A 212 2.08 -18.88 4.82
C LYS A 212 2.30 -20.36 5.15
N GLU A 213 1.27 -21.08 5.61
CA GLU A 213 1.35 -22.54 5.80
C GLU A 213 1.48 -23.28 4.46
N ARG A 214 0.76 -22.84 3.43
CA ARG A 214 0.79 -23.47 2.11
C ARG A 214 2.05 -23.11 1.30
N PHE A 215 2.49 -21.86 1.38
CA PHE A 215 3.58 -21.28 0.60
C PHE A 215 4.63 -20.65 1.54
N PRO A 216 5.35 -21.44 2.36
CA PRO A 216 6.22 -20.92 3.43
C PRO A 216 7.42 -20.11 2.91
N ASP A 217 7.88 -20.41 1.69
CA ASP A 217 9.08 -19.81 1.11
C ASP A 217 8.77 -18.66 0.13
N ILE A 218 7.49 -18.34 -0.09
CA ILE A 218 7.08 -17.28 -1.03
C ILE A 218 6.80 -15.98 -0.25
N PRO A 219 7.54 -14.89 -0.54
CA PRO A 219 7.24 -13.56 -0.01
C PRO A 219 5.82 -13.12 -0.37
N MET A 220 5.16 -12.43 0.56
CA MET A 220 3.77 -12.01 0.38
C MET A 220 3.65 -10.48 0.38
N GLU A 221 2.72 -9.99 -0.43
CA GLU A 221 2.38 -8.57 -0.52
C GLU A 221 0.93 -8.33 -0.09
N ALA A 222 0.65 -7.34 0.76
CA ALA A 222 -0.70 -6.97 1.18
C ALA A 222 -1.28 -5.90 0.24
N HIS A 223 -2.36 -6.22 -0.47
CA HIS A 223 -3.10 -5.28 -1.32
C HIS A 223 -4.57 -5.23 -0.89
N PHE A 224 -4.95 -4.21 -0.12
CA PHE A 224 -6.27 -4.15 0.51
C PHE A 224 -6.99 -2.82 0.23
N HIS A 225 -8.27 -2.91 -0.12
CA HIS A 225 -9.12 -1.73 -0.31
C HIS A 225 -9.77 -1.25 0.99
N MET A 226 -10.26 -0.01 0.95
CA MET A 226 -10.79 0.73 2.08
C MET A 226 -12.33 0.80 2.16
N ASP A 227 -13.07 -0.05 1.45
CA ASP A 227 -14.54 0.02 1.36
C ASP A 227 -15.26 0.04 2.73
N TYR A 228 -14.70 -0.61 3.75
CA TYR A 228 -15.19 -0.60 5.14
C TYR A 228 -14.30 0.20 6.10
N GLY A 229 -13.31 0.94 5.59
CA GLY A 229 -12.32 1.68 6.38
C GLY A 229 -11.31 0.79 7.13
N MET A 230 -11.25 -0.50 6.81
CA MET A 230 -10.44 -1.49 7.54
C MET A 230 -9.07 -1.79 6.92
N GLY A 231 -8.77 -1.27 5.72
CA GLY A 231 -7.57 -1.63 4.96
C GLY A 231 -6.27 -1.40 5.74
N VAL A 232 -6.09 -0.24 6.39
CA VAL A 232 -4.89 0.03 7.23
C VAL A 232 -4.75 -1.03 8.34
N ALA A 233 -5.82 -1.32 9.07
CA ALA A 233 -5.81 -2.32 10.14
C ALA A 233 -5.55 -3.74 9.62
N ASN A 234 -6.11 -4.08 8.46
CA ASN A 234 -5.88 -5.36 7.79
C ASN A 234 -4.43 -5.49 7.32
N THR A 235 -3.84 -4.42 6.75
CA THR A 235 -2.42 -4.39 6.35
C THR A 235 -1.52 -4.63 7.54
N ILE A 236 -1.71 -3.88 8.63
CA ILE A 236 -0.93 -4.06 9.86
C ILE A 236 -1.09 -5.48 10.42
N MET A 237 -2.30 -6.03 10.41
CA MET A 237 -2.55 -7.41 10.84
C MET A 237 -1.79 -8.41 9.97
N ALA A 238 -1.77 -8.21 8.65
CA ALA A 238 -1.05 -9.08 7.73
C ALA A 238 0.46 -9.02 7.94
N LEU A 239 1.02 -7.82 8.13
CA LEU A 239 2.44 -7.64 8.46
C LEU A 239 2.79 -8.32 9.79
N SER A 240 1.91 -8.24 10.80
CA SER A 240 2.12 -8.88 12.10
C SER A 240 2.14 -10.42 12.03
N GLU A 241 1.69 -11.01 10.91
CA GLU A 241 1.74 -12.44 10.62
C GLU A 241 2.85 -12.81 9.62
N GLY A 242 3.71 -11.86 9.24
CA GLY A 242 4.90 -12.10 8.42
C GLY A 242 4.80 -11.73 6.94
N VAL A 243 3.81 -10.93 6.53
CA VAL A 243 3.78 -10.34 5.18
C VAL A 243 4.85 -9.26 5.04
N GLU A 244 5.55 -9.22 3.92
CA GLU A 244 6.77 -8.43 3.74
C GLU A 244 6.58 -7.12 2.96
N VAL A 245 5.56 -7.02 2.11
CA VAL A 245 5.35 -5.85 1.25
C VAL A 245 3.96 -5.27 1.44
N ILE A 246 3.86 -3.94 1.52
CA ILE A 246 2.60 -3.21 1.54
C ILE A 246 2.37 -2.63 0.15
N GLN A 247 1.25 -2.98 -0.49
CA GLN A 247 0.76 -2.24 -1.65
C GLN A 247 -0.15 -1.10 -1.15
N SER A 248 0.27 0.15 -1.37
CA SER A 248 -0.41 1.35 -0.85
C SER A 248 -0.45 2.47 -1.89
N THR A 249 -1.25 3.49 -1.63
CA THR A 249 -1.26 4.73 -2.42
C THR A 249 -1.12 5.96 -1.54
N VAL A 250 -0.60 7.04 -2.10
CA VAL A 250 -0.62 8.37 -1.48
C VAL A 250 -2.08 8.83 -1.37
N LEU A 251 -2.48 9.40 -0.23
CA LEU A 251 -3.87 9.78 0.06
C LEU A 251 -4.91 8.65 -0.01
N GLY A 252 -4.50 7.39 -0.16
CA GLY A 252 -5.41 6.27 -0.34
C GLY A 252 -6.24 6.37 -1.62
N VAL A 253 -5.73 7.02 -2.68
CA VAL A 253 -6.43 7.06 -3.98
C VAL A 253 -6.58 5.66 -4.57
N GLY A 254 -7.62 5.46 -5.39
CA GLY A 254 -7.85 4.23 -6.14
C GLY A 254 -9.33 3.92 -6.34
N GLU A 255 -9.63 2.72 -6.84
CA GLU A 255 -11.01 2.29 -7.09
C GLU A 255 -11.92 2.43 -5.86
N ARG A 256 -13.13 2.98 -6.06
CA ARG A 256 -14.18 3.18 -5.05
C ARG A 256 -13.71 4.01 -3.83
N ALA A 257 -13.51 3.35 -2.69
CA ALA A 257 -12.99 3.95 -1.45
C ALA A 257 -11.46 4.03 -1.44
N GLY A 258 -10.82 3.51 -2.49
CA GLY A 258 -9.39 3.54 -2.69
C GLY A 258 -8.62 2.42 -2.00
N ASN A 259 -7.31 2.54 -2.06
CA ASN A 259 -6.35 1.63 -1.45
C ASN A 259 -5.96 2.08 -0.05
N VAL A 260 -5.18 1.25 0.64
CA VAL A 260 -4.57 1.63 1.91
C VAL A 260 -3.70 2.87 1.73
N PRO A 261 -3.93 3.95 2.50
CA PRO A 261 -3.10 5.15 2.48
C PRO A 261 -1.72 4.89 3.08
N MET A 262 -0.68 5.28 2.35
CA MET A 262 0.72 5.12 2.76
C MET A 262 1.01 5.88 4.06
N GLU A 263 0.56 7.13 4.15
CA GLU A 263 0.90 8.03 5.26
C GLU A 263 0.39 7.49 6.60
N GLU A 264 -0.84 6.99 6.61
CA GLU A 264 -1.48 6.42 7.79
C GLU A 264 -0.83 5.11 8.21
N THR A 265 -0.49 4.25 7.25
CA THR A 265 0.12 2.94 7.50
C THR A 265 1.54 3.07 8.03
N VAL A 266 2.33 3.94 7.41
CA VAL A 266 3.72 4.19 7.82
C VAL A 266 3.74 4.85 9.21
N MET A 267 2.86 5.81 9.49
CA MET A 267 2.76 6.42 10.82
C MET A 267 2.31 5.42 11.89
N ALA A 268 1.38 4.52 11.55
CA ALA A 268 0.97 3.45 12.45
C ALA A 268 2.15 2.52 12.78
N LEU A 269 2.87 2.02 11.77
CA LEU A 269 4.07 1.19 11.96
C LEU A 269 5.09 1.88 12.86
N ARG A 270 5.39 3.16 12.59
CA ARG A 270 6.39 3.88 13.37
C ARG A 270 5.98 4.10 14.82
N THR A 271 4.77 4.59 15.06
CA THR A 271 4.37 5.13 16.38
C THR A 271 3.63 4.13 17.26
N LEU A 272 3.00 3.13 16.66
CA LEU A 272 2.24 2.09 17.39
C LEU A 272 3.02 0.79 17.53
N TYR A 273 3.97 0.50 16.62
CA TYR A 273 4.72 -0.76 16.60
C TYR A 273 6.24 -0.58 16.74
N ASP A 274 6.75 0.67 16.75
CA ASP A 274 8.18 1.00 16.73
C ASP A 274 8.94 0.36 15.57
N ILE A 275 8.29 0.29 14.40
CA ILE A 275 8.86 -0.25 13.17
C ILE A 275 9.18 0.90 12.22
N ASP A 276 10.47 1.07 11.92
CA ASP A 276 10.95 1.99 10.89
C ASP A 276 11.25 1.22 9.60
N ILE A 277 10.57 1.60 8.53
CA ILE A 277 10.73 1.01 7.20
C ILE A 277 11.51 1.91 6.23
N GLY A 278 12.13 2.98 6.72
CA GLY A 278 12.99 3.87 5.92
C GLY A 278 12.26 4.97 5.14
N ILE A 279 10.97 5.19 5.41
CA ILE A 279 10.19 6.28 4.81
C ILE A 279 10.45 7.59 5.55
N LYS A 280 10.74 8.67 4.82
CA LYS A 280 10.97 10.01 5.37
C LYS A 280 9.65 10.64 5.80
N LEU A 281 9.31 10.45 7.07
CA LEU A 281 8.03 10.90 7.63
C LEU A 281 7.81 12.40 7.46
N ASP A 282 8.86 13.21 7.63
CA ASP A 282 8.83 14.67 7.54
C ASP A 282 8.43 15.22 6.15
N LYS A 283 8.35 14.34 5.14
CA LYS A 283 7.93 14.66 3.78
C LYS A 283 6.53 14.18 3.42
N LEU A 284 5.84 13.47 4.31
CA LEU A 284 4.52 12.89 4.02
C LEU A 284 3.48 13.96 3.64
N LYS A 285 3.40 15.08 4.39
CA LYS A 285 2.49 16.18 4.05
C LYS A 285 2.79 16.79 2.69
N TRP A 286 4.06 17.01 2.36
CA TRP A 286 4.47 17.55 1.07
C TRP A 286 4.09 16.64 -0.09
N LEU A 287 4.33 15.33 0.05
CA LEU A 287 3.95 14.35 -0.98
C LEU A 287 2.43 14.28 -1.15
N ALA A 288 1.70 14.25 -0.04
CA ALA A 288 0.24 14.28 -0.04
C ALA A 288 -0.31 15.55 -0.71
N ASP A 289 0.27 16.72 -0.42
CA ASP A 289 -0.13 17.98 -1.07
C ASP A 289 0.19 18.00 -2.56
N MET A 290 1.36 17.50 -2.95
CA MET A 290 1.73 17.36 -4.35
C MET A 290 0.75 16.47 -5.10
N VAL A 291 0.44 15.29 -4.56
CA VAL A 291 -0.52 14.37 -5.18
C VAL A 291 -1.90 15.00 -5.19
N ARG A 292 -2.35 15.66 -4.12
CA ARG A 292 -3.61 16.41 -4.09
C ARG A 292 -3.69 17.47 -5.19
N ASP A 293 -2.61 18.23 -5.40
CA ASP A 293 -2.55 19.29 -6.40
C ASP A 293 -2.62 18.73 -7.83
N VAL A 294 -1.94 17.61 -8.09
CA VAL A 294 -1.94 16.91 -9.39
C VAL A 294 -3.31 16.28 -9.66
N THR A 295 -3.85 15.57 -8.66
CA THR A 295 -5.07 14.77 -8.79
C THR A 295 -6.35 15.62 -8.72
N GLY A 296 -6.32 16.76 -8.00
CA GLY A 296 -7.51 17.53 -7.66
C GLY A 296 -8.46 16.81 -6.70
N VAL A 297 -8.05 15.72 -6.06
CA VAL A 297 -8.92 15.00 -5.10
C VAL A 297 -9.24 15.86 -3.89
N VAL A 298 -10.47 15.78 -3.44
CA VAL A 298 -10.90 16.47 -2.22
C VAL A 298 -10.50 15.63 -1.01
N VAL A 299 -9.54 16.14 -0.25
CA VAL A 299 -9.08 15.55 1.00
C VAL A 299 -9.81 16.21 2.18
N PRO A 300 -10.47 15.45 3.08
CA PRO A 300 -11.03 16.02 4.29
C PRO A 300 -9.97 16.77 5.09
N SER A 301 -10.27 17.97 5.58
CA SER A 301 -9.27 18.77 6.31
C SER A 301 -8.84 18.12 7.63
N ASN A 302 -9.63 17.19 8.16
CA ASN A 302 -9.32 16.38 9.33
C ASN A 302 -8.80 14.97 8.98
N ARG A 303 -8.32 14.75 7.74
CA ARG A 303 -7.73 13.45 7.36
C ARG A 303 -6.58 13.09 8.32
N PRO A 304 -6.48 11.81 8.77
CA PRO A 304 -5.36 11.38 9.58
C PRO A 304 -4.01 11.71 8.91
N VAL A 305 -3.03 12.09 9.73
CA VAL A 305 -1.66 12.46 9.33
C VAL A 305 -1.54 13.77 8.52
N VAL A 306 -2.24 13.88 7.38
CA VAL A 306 -1.99 14.92 6.37
C VAL A 306 -3.10 15.97 6.22
N GLY A 307 -4.17 15.91 7.03
CA GLY A 307 -5.24 16.91 6.99
C GLY A 307 -4.78 18.32 7.37
N ASP A 308 -5.22 19.33 6.63
CA ASP A 308 -4.83 20.74 6.85
C ASP A 308 -5.30 21.32 8.20
N ASP A 309 -6.37 20.77 8.78
CA ASP A 309 -6.95 21.20 10.06
C ASP A 309 -6.64 20.23 11.20
N LEU A 310 -5.86 19.17 10.96
CA LEU A 310 -5.64 18.08 11.93
C LEU A 310 -5.07 18.58 13.27
N PHE A 311 -4.25 19.65 13.24
CA PHE A 311 -3.59 20.23 14.40
C PHE A 311 -4.16 21.58 14.84
N LYS A 312 -5.35 21.96 14.33
CA LYS A 312 -6.08 23.14 14.79
C LYS A 312 -6.95 22.78 15.99
N VAL A 313 -6.82 23.52 17.08
CA VAL A 313 -7.49 23.23 18.35
C VAL A 313 -8.49 24.34 18.69
N GLU A 314 -9.78 24.00 18.69
CA GLU A 314 -10.86 24.93 19.07
C GLU A 314 -11.39 24.69 20.50
N SER A 315 -11.54 23.41 20.89
CA SER A 315 -12.16 23.05 22.17
C SER A 315 -11.48 23.72 23.36
N GLY A 316 -12.20 24.55 24.12
CA GLY A 316 -11.60 25.43 25.13
C GLY A 316 -10.72 24.73 26.17
N ILE A 317 -11.11 23.54 26.64
CA ILE A 317 -10.28 22.76 27.57
C ILE A 317 -9.00 22.24 26.92
N ILE A 318 -9.07 21.80 25.66
CA ILE A 318 -7.92 21.29 24.91
C ILE A 318 -6.98 22.45 24.53
N ALA A 319 -7.53 23.61 24.14
CA ALA A 319 -6.75 24.82 23.91
C ALA A 319 -5.98 25.25 25.19
N THR A 320 -6.62 25.13 26.35
CA THR A 320 -5.96 25.35 27.65
C THR A 320 -4.83 24.34 27.89
N TRP A 321 -5.04 23.05 27.56
CA TRP A 321 -3.99 22.04 27.68
C TRP A 321 -2.82 22.34 26.76
N LEU A 322 -3.08 22.71 25.50
CA LEU A 322 -2.03 23.08 24.54
C LEU A 322 -1.20 24.28 25.05
N LEU A 323 -1.85 25.31 25.59
CA LEU A 323 -1.17 26.45 26.20
C LEU A 323 -0.32 26.07 27.42
N ASN A 324 -0.83 25.19 28.28
CA ASN A 324 -0.12 24.74 29.47
C ASN A 324 1.07 23.82 29.14
N CYS A 325 0.93 22.99 28.11
CA CYS A 325 1.97 22.05 27.68
C CYS A 325 3.07 22.74 26.86
N GLY A 326 2.73 23.81 26.14
CA GLY A 326 3.67 24.53 25.27
C GLY A 326 4.35 23.63 24.24
N ASP A 327 5.49 24.09 23.72
CA ASP A 327 6.25 23.36 22.69
C ASP A 327 6.98 22.12 23.25
N GLU A 328 7.21 22.08 24.56
CA GLU A 328 7.96 21.01 25.22
C GLU A 328 7.10 19.74 25.36
N TYR A 329 5.83 19.87 25.74
CA TYR A 329 4.95 18.74 26.08
C TYR A 329 3.78 18.56 25.11
N GLN A 330 3.92 18.94 23.83
CA GLN A 330 2.85 18.84 22.82
C GLN A 330 2.23 17.43 22.71
N THR A 331 3.01 16.37 22.93
CA THR A 331 2.53 14.98 22.84
C THR A 331 1.62 14.56 24.00
N GLU A 332 1.46 15.39 25.03
CA GLU A 332 0.45 15.17 26.08
C GLU A 332 -0.98 15.51 25.59
N VAL A 333 -1.10 16.30 24.51
CA VAL A 333 -2.38 16.72 23.93
C VAL A 333 -2.63 16.19 22.52
N MET A 334 -1.59 15.64 21.87
CA MET A 334 -1.63 15.09 20.52
C MET A 334 -0.83 13.79 20.46
N PRO A 335 -1.21 12.80 19.62
CA PRO A 335 -0.52 11.51 19.59
C PRO A 335 0.93 11.60 19.08
N PHE A 336 1.23 12.60 18.25
CA PHE A 336 2.57 12.86 17.71
C PHE A 336 2.73 14.34 17.35
N ARG A 337 3.97 14.82 17.26
CA ARG A 337 4.28 16.20 16.88
C ARG A 337 4.03 16.43 15.38
N PRO A 338 3.45 17.57 14.98
CA PRO A 338 3.18 17.84 13.55
C PRO A 338 4.42 17.80 12.67
N ARG A 339 5.57 18.27 13.18
CA ARG A 339 6.85 18.25 12.46
C ARG A 339 7.29 16.86 12.02
N MET A 340 6.85 15.79 12.71
CA MET A 340 7.15 14.41 12.30
C MET A 340 6.70 14.12 10.88
N VAL A 341 5.63 14.78 10.44
CA VAL A 341 4.95 14.47 9.18
C VAL A 341 5.01 15.63 8.18
N GLY A 342 5.83 16.66 8.48
CA GLY A 342 5.94 17.87 7.66
C GLY A 342 4.80 18.86 7.82
N GLN A 343 4.02 18.75 8.90
CA GLN A 343 2.90 19.66 9.20
C GLN A 343 3.36 20.88 10.01
N ALA A 344 2.59 21.96 9.91
CA ALA A 344 2.80 23.15 10.72
C ALA A 344 2.53 22.88 12.20
N GLU A 345 3.20 23.63 13.08
CA GLU A 345 2.98 23.55 14.53
C GLU A 345 1.51 23.83 14.90
N PRO A 346 1.02 23.28 16.02
CA PRO A 346 -0.38 23.38 16.37
C PRO A 346 -0.81 24.83 16.64
N GLU A 347 -2.03 25.17 16.25
CA GLU A 347 -2.60 26.50 16.50
C GLU A 347 -3.96 26.43 17.19
N THR A 348 -4.21 27.35 18.12
CA THR A 348 -5.55 27.53 18.70
C THR A 348 -6.38 28.42 17.77
N VAL A 349 -7.57 27.96 17.41
CA VAL A 349 -8.52 28.72 16.57
C VAL A 349 -9.77 29.09 17.37
N MET A 350 -10.35 30.26 17.10
CA MET A 350 -11.64 30.64 17.69
C MET A 350 -12.77 30.13 16.80
N GLY A 351 -13.65 29.28 17.35
CA GLY A 351 -14.93 28.97 16.71
C GLY A 351 -16.09 29.67 17.39
N LYS A 352 -17.03 28.93 18.00
CA LYS A 352 -18.25 29.57 18.56
C LYS A 352 -17.94 30.46 19.77
N GLY A 353 -17.96 31.78 19.54
CA GLY A 353 -18.00 32.83 20.55
C GLY A 353 -19.42 33.28 20.89
#